data_AF-A0A2T6CVI1-F1
#
_entry.id   AF-A0A2T6CVI1-F1
#
_cell.length_a   1.000
_cell.length_b   1.000
_cell.length_c   1.000
_cell.angle_alpha   90.00
_cell.angle_beta   90.00
_cell.angle_gamma   90.00
#
_symmetry.space_group_name_H-M   'P 1'
#
loop_
_entity.id
_entity.type
_entity.pdbx_description
1 polymer ?
#
loop_
_entity_poly.entity_id
_entity_poly.type
_entity_poly.pdbx_seq_one_letter_code
_entity_poly.pdbx_strand_id
1 'polypeptide(L)'
;MKHIALLLLLAVSAGAATTETWQTRTDGTVKGQLAGIYGRVALFADAKDNLLIPLDELAEAEVPRVATYIAAHPPQTVSWADSQSRVAATLKGKLAVLAGERLVDFEPGNRVEPEFYLIYFGAHWCGPCRQFSPDFVRQYHALKQSIPDLFEVIFVSSDETDKDQLTYMREAKMPWPAVKFRRLESVAAIERWAGPGIPCVVLLNRDGEMLFHSYKGETYVGPQKVLDSFVILARSMANAAENQRSMHRFAVYNHVQGAAGGNASPKPYAMGLNLDEYQTLEASTLTATLQVDAAGRVTDASFAPPQGAVINQKLVDDTSRWLFLPRVKNGVAVATRLQVPLAIHR
;
A
#
# COMPACT_ATOMS: atom_id res chain seq x y z
N MET A 1 25.47 -33.76 38.89
CA MET A 1 24.04 -33.94 39.17
C MET A 1 23.27 -33.08 38.18
N LYS A 2 22.39 -33.70 37.39
CA LYS A 2 21.64 -33.09 36.29
C LYS A 2 20.45 -32.32 36.87
N HIS A 3 20.30 -31.03 36.54
CA HIS A 3 19.04 -30.33 36.70
C HIS A 3 18.50 -30.01 35.31
N ILE A 4 17.55 -30.83 34.87
CA ILE A 4 16.72 -30.62 33.69
C ILE A 4 15.61 -29.66 34.13
N ALA A 5 15.71 -28.40 33.74
CA ALA A 5 14.60 -27.45 33.84
C ALA A 5 13.67 -27.70 32.63
N LEU A 6 12.54 -28.35 32.90
CA LEU A 6 11.46 -28.54 31.94
C LEU A 6 10.78 -27.18 31.72
N LEU A 7 11.20 -26.42 30.71
CA LEU A 7 10.45 -25.27 30.22
C LEU A 7 9.17 -25.78 29.58
N LEU A 8 8.03 -25.58 30.24
CA LEU A 8 6.73 -25.60 29.57
C LEU A 8 6.70 -24.43 28.58
N LEU A 9 6.88 -24.73 27.29
CA LEU A 9 6.42 -23.85 26.23
C LEU A 9 4.90 -23.79 26.31
N LEU A 10 4.39 -22.73 26.93
CA LEU A 10 3.04 -22.24 26.64
C LEU A 10 3.06 -21.79 25.18
N ALA A 11 2.74 -22.71 24.28
CA ALA A 11 2.31 -22.37 22.94
C ALA A 11 1.06 -21.51 23.10
N VAL A 12 1.24 -20.19 22.96
CA VAL A 12 0.11 -19.31 22.62
C VAL A 12 -0.37 -19.84 21.28
N SER A 13 -1.50 -20.54 21.30
CA SER A 13 -2.20 -20.91 20.08
C SER A 13 -2.56 -19.59 19.39
N ALA A 14 -1.76 -19.18 18.42
CA ALA A 14 -2.28 -18.42 17.30
C ALA A 14 -3.44 -19.27 16.78
N GLY A 15 -4.68 -18.85 17.05
CA GLY A 15 -5.85 -19.50 16.48
C GLY A 15 -5.57 -19.64 14.99
N ALA A 16 -5.66 -20.86 14.47
CA ALA A 16 -5.47 -21.10 13.05
C ALA A 16 -6.48 -20.22 12.31
N ALA A 17 -6.02 -19.09 11.77
CA ALA A 17 -6.84 -18.23 10.95
C ALA A 17 -7.36 -19.12 9.83
N THR A 18 -8.67 -19.32 9.77
CA THR A 18 -9.30 -20.07 8.69
C THR A 18 -8.92 -19.39 7.39
N THR A 19 -8.11 -20.06 6.56
CA THR A 19 -7.68 -19.53 5.27
C THR A 19 -8.90 -19.20 4.43
N GLU A 20 -9.20 -17.91 4.29
CA GLU A 20 -10.32 -17.44 3.49
C GLU A 20 -10.05 -17.68 2.01
N THR A 21 -11.10 -17.90 1.23
CA THR A 21 -11.03 -18.01 -0.22
C THR A 21 -11.80 -16.84 -0.85
N TRP A 22 -11.23 -16.28 -1.91
CA TRP A 22 -11.73 -15.10 -2.61
C TRP A 22 -11.81 -15.41 -4.10
N GLN A 23 -12.92 -15.03 -4.74
CA GLN A 23 -13.14 -15.25 -6.17
C GLN A 23 -12.45 -14.16 -7.01
N THR A 24 -11.81 -14.56 -8.11
CA THR A 24 -11.33 -13.64 -9.15
C THR A 24 -12.32 -13.57 -10.30
N ARG A 25 -12.20 -12.57 -11.18
CA ARG A 25 -13.04 -12.42 -12.37
C ARG A 25 -12.83 -13.51 -13.42
N THR A 26 -11.71 -14.22 -13.38
CA THR A 26 -11.29 -15.22 -14.37
C THR A 26 -11.59 -16.66 -13.91
N ASP A 27 -12.64 -16.85 -13.10
CA ASP A 27 -13.01 -18.13 -12.46
C ASP A 27 -11.90 -18.76 -11.59
N GLY A 28 -10.91 -17.94 -11.20
CA GLY A 28 -9.84 -18.32 -10.29
C GLY A 28 -10.16 -18.02 -8.83
N THR A 29 -9.30 -18.49 -7.93
CA THR A 29 -9.40 -18.16 -6.51
C THR A 29 -8.07 -17.73 -5.91
N VAL A 30 -8.17 -16.85 -4.92
CA VAL A 30 -7.05 -16.43 -4.07
C VAL A 30 -7.34 -16.92 -2.65
N LYS A 31 -6.30 -17.42 -1.98
CA LYS A 31 -6.39 -17.86 -0.59
C LYS A 31 -5.63 -16.90 0.31
N GLY A 32 -6.17 -16.67 1.50
CA GLY A 32 -5.55 -15.83 2.52
C GLY A 32 -6.51 -14.80 3.10
N GLN A 33 -6.09 -14.20 4.21
CA GLN A 33 -6.78 -13.10 4.87
C GLN A 33 -6.45 -11.80 4.14
N LEU A 34 -7.45 -10.96 3.87
CA LEU A 34 -7.21 -9.60 3.38
C LEU A 34 -6.50 -8.79 4.47
N ALA A 35 -5.25 -8.43 4.22
CA ALA A 35 -4.31 -7.86 5.18
C ALA A 35 -3.88 -6.42 4.86
N GLY A 36 -4.31 -5.89 3.71
CA GLY A 36 -4.07 -4.49 3.36
C GLY A 36 -4.58 -4.15 1.98
N ILE A 37 -4.79 -2.85 1.73
CA ILE A 37 -5.07 -2.31 0.41
C ILE A 37 -4.13 -1.14 0.16
N TYR A 38 -3.32 -1.26 -0.89
CA TYR A 38 -2.23 -0.34 -1.19
C TYR A 38 -2.39 0.18 -2.61
N GLY A 39 -3.01 1.35 -2.73
CA GLY A 39 -3.37 1.90 -4.04
C GLY A 39 -4.38 0.99 -4.75
N ARG A 40 -3.93 0.32 -5.82
CA ARG A 40 -4.78 -0.53 -6.68
C ARG A 40 -4.68 -2.01 -6.35
N VAL A 41 -3.93 -2.41 -5.33
CA VAL A 41 -3.71 -3.83 -5.00
C VAL A 41 -4.18 -4.16 -3.60
N ALA A 42 -4.74 -5.35 -3.44
CA ALA A 42 -5.05 -5.98 -2.16
C ALA A 42 -3.92 -6.96 -1.78
N LEU A 43 -3.48 -6.89 -0.53
CA LEU A 43 -2.57 -7.87 0.08
C LEU A 43 -3.38 -8.96 0.74
N PHE A 44 -3.17 -10.20 0.33
CA PHE A 44 -3.70 -11.40 0.96
C PHE A 44 -2.58 -12.11 1.70
N ALA A 45 -2.71 -12.22 3.02
CA ALA A 45 -1.77 -12.94 3.87
C ALA A 45 -2.21 -14.40 4.04
N ASP A 46 -1.32 -15.36 3.77
CA ASP A 46 -1.53 -16.78 4.04
C ASP A 46 -0.33 -17.35 4.80
N ALA A 47 -0.51 -18.52 5.42
CA ALA A 47 0.52 -19.15 6.26
C ALA A 47 1.82 -19.49 5.50
N LYS A 48 1.76 -19.59 4.17
CA LYS A 48 2.89 -19.99 3.31
C LYS A 48 3.49 -18.83 2.50
N ASP A 49 2.65 -18.00 1.92
CA ASP A 49 3.05 -16.90 1.06
C ASP A 49 1.98 -15.80 1.10
N ASN A 50 2.41 -14.57 0.86
CA ASN A 50 1.50 -13.45 0.71
C ASN A 50 1.35 -13.10 -0.77
N LEU A 51 0.14 -12.70 -1.18
CA LEU A 51 -0.18 -12.38 -2.57
C LEU A 51 -0.68 -10.95 -2.69
N LEU A 52 -0.18 -10.23 -3.70
CA LEU A 52 -0.71 -8.95 -4.12
C LEU A 52 -1.59 -9.15 -5.34
N ILE A 53 -2.87 -8.80 -5.21
CA ILE A 53 -3.87 -9.00 -6.25
C ILE A 53 -4.43 -7.62 -6.66
N PRO A 54 -4.42 -7.25 -7.95
CA PRO A 54 -5.11 -6.06 -8.42
C PRO A 54 -6.58 -6.05 -7.97
N LEU A 55 -7.04 -4.92 -7.43
CA LEU A 55 -8.40 -4.78 -6.93
C LEU A 55 -9.45 -5.05 -8.00
N ASP A 56 -9.16 -4.80 -9.27
CA ASP A 56 -10.03 -5.08 -10.40
C ASP A 56 -10.11 -6.56 -10.79
N GLU A 57 -9.14 -7.39 -10.37
CA GLU A 57 -9.20 -8.84 -10.56
C GLU A 57 -10.17 -9.55 -9.63
N LEU A 58 -10.49 -8.96 -8.46
CA LEU A 58 -11.46 -9.54 -7.53
C LEU A 58 -12.87 -9.53 -8.12
N ALA A 59 -13.60 -10.64 -8.00
CA ALA A 59 -14.96 -10.77 -8.53
C ALA A 59 -15.95 -9.78 -7.89
N GLU A 60 -17.07 -9.51 -8.56
CA GLU A 60 -18.12 -8.62 -8.02
C GLU A 60 -18.70 -9.15 -6.70
N ALA A 61 -18.76 -10.47 -6.52
CA ALA A 61 -19.22 -11.10 -5.29
C ALA A 61 -18.36 -10.74 -4.06
N GLU A 62 -17.10 -10.33 -4.25
CA GLU A 62 -16.17 -9.97 -3.17
C GLU A 62 -16.25 -8.48 -2.78
N VAL A 63 -16.95 -7.64 -3.56
CA VAL A 63 -17.08 -6.21 -3.30
C VAL A 63 -17.58 -5.89 -1.87
N PRO A 64 -18.61 -6.57 -1.32
CA PRO A 64 -19.04 -6.32 0.05
C PRO A 64 -17.95 -6.54 1.09
N ARG A 65 -17.17 -7.62 0.96
CA ARG A 65 -16.10 -7.98 1.91
C ARG A 65 -14.97 -6.95 1.86
N VAL A 66 -14.52 -6.60 0.65
CA VAL A 66 -13.46 -5.60 0.46
C VAL A 66 -13.92 -4.21 0.92
N ALA A 67 -15.15 -3.80 0.58
CA ALA A 67 -15.70 -2.51 0.98
C ALA A 67 -15.85 -2.37 2.51
N THR A 68 -16.25 -3.45 3.18
CA THR A 68 -16.31 -3.53 4.65
C THR A 68 -14.92 -3.42 5.26
N TYR A 69 -13.92 -4.11 4.68
CA TYR A 69 -12.54 -4.00 5.11
C TYR A 69 -12.02 -2.56 4.99
N ILE A 70 -12.24 -1.91 3.84
CA ILE A 70 -11.84 -0.49 3.63
C ILE A 70 -12.48 0.43 4.67
N ALA A 71 -13.77 0.26 4.95
CA ALA A 71 -14.49 1.08 5.91
C ALA A 71 -13.98 0.89 7.36
N ALA A 72 -13.55 -0.33 7.70
CA ALA A 72 -12.99 -0.66 9.01
C ALA A 72 -11.53 -0.22 9.19
N HIS A 73 -10.80 0.03 8.09
CA HIS A 73 -9.38 0.39 8.10
C HIS A 73 -9.14 1.74 7.40
N PRO A 74 -9.63 2.86 7.96
CA PRO A 74 -9.35 4.17 7.39
C PRO A 74 -7.85 4.47 7.44
N PRO A 75 -7.30 5.26 6.49
CA PRO A 75 -5.90 5.69 6.53
C PRO A 75 -5.55 6.31 7.88
N GLN A 76 -4.53 5.78 8.54
CA GLN A 76 -4.12 6.21 9.87
C GLN A 76 -2.85 7.07 9.78
N THR A 77 -2.92 8.31 10.26
CA THR A 77 -1.75 9.15 10.49
C THR A 77 -1.46 9.18 11.99
N VAL A 78 -0.58 8.28 12.44
CA VAL A 78 -0.21 8.16 13.85
C VAL A 78 1.27 8.48 13.99
N SER A 79 1.63 9.23 15.03
CA SER A 79 3.02 9.42 15.44
C SER A 79 3.69 8.06 15.64
N TRP A 80 4.90 7.88 15.11
CA TRP A 80 5.62 6.61 15.25
C TRP A 80 5.90 6.27 16.73
N ALA A 81 6.13 7.28 17.57
CA ALA A 81 6.35 7.08 19.01
C ALA A 81 5.13 6.45 19.73
N ASP A 82 3.92 6.78 19.27
CA ASP A 82 2.64 6.41 19.89
C ASP A 82 1.95 5.23 19.20
N SER A 83 2.49 4.79 18.06
CA SER A 83 1.91 3.70 17.30
C SER A 83 1.80 2.40 18.10
N GLN A 84 0.67 1.73 17.87
CA GLN A 84 0.36 0.41 18.39
C GLN A 84 0.42 -0.68 17.30
N SER A 85 0.96 -0.36 16.12
CA SER A 85 1.16 -1.37 15.07
C SER A 85 2.09 -2.48 15.57
N ARG A 86 1.96 -3.68 15.01
CA ARG A 86 2.77 -4.84 15.45
C ARG A 86 4.26 -4.57 15.25
N VAL A 87 4.65 -3.96 14.13
CA VAL A 87 6.06 -3.65 13.84
C VAL A 87 6.57 -2.53 14.75
N ALA A 88 5.84 -1.42 14.92
CA ALA A 88 6.26 -0.33 15.81
C ALA A 88 6.40 -0.82 17.26
N ALA A 89 5.42 -1.58 17.76
CA ALA A 89 5.48 -2.19 19.09
C ALA A 89 6.68 -3.14 19.23
N THR A 90 6.99 -3.91 18.19
CA THR A 90 8.17 -4.80 18.17
C THR A 90 9.47 -4.01 18.27
N LEU A 91 9.58 -2.85 17.62
CA LEU A 91 10.81 -2.06 17.53
C LEU A 91 10.99 -1.03 18.67
N LYS A 92 9.92 -0.69 19.39
CA LYS A 92 9.92 0.37 20.41
C LYS A 92 11.03 0.21 21.45
N GLY A 93 11.88 1.23 21.57
CA GLY A 93 13.02 1.26 22.50
C GLY A 93 14.22 0.37 22.13
N LYS A 94 14.18 -0.30 20.98
CA LYS A 94 15.20 -1.28 20.55
C LYS A 94 16.07 -0.79 19.40
N LEU A 95 15.78 0.38 18.84
CA LEU A 95 16.50 0.93 17.69
C LEU A 95 17.64 1.88 18.12
N ALA A 96 18.72 1.87 17.35
CA ALA A 96 19.81 2.83 17.42
C ALA A 96 20.14 3.35 16.01
N VAL A 97 20.68 4.55 15.91
CA VAL A 97 21.06 5.17 14.63
C VAL A 97 22.49 5.69 14.70
N LEU A 98 23.18 5.68 13.56
CA LEU A 98 24.54 6.20 13.47
C LEU A 98 24.53 7.74 13.59
N ALA A 99 25.22 8.26 14.59
CA ALA A 99 25.46 9.69 14.80
C ALA A 99 26.97 9.94 14.89
N GLY A 100 27.55 10.42 13.78
CA GLY A 100 29.00 10.50 13.63
C GLY A 100 29.63 9.09 13.65
N GLU A 101 30.50 8.84 14.63
CA GLU A 101 31.26 7.59 14.75
C GLU A 101 30.64 6.56 15.72
N ARG A 102 29.43 6.82 16.24
CA ARG A 102 28.80 5.99 17.29
C ARG A 102 27.32 5.74 17.01
N LEU A 103 26.81 4.64 17.56
CA LEU A 103 25.38 4.38 17.64
C LEU A 103 24.80 5.08 18.87
N VAL A 104 23.72 5.83 18.66
CA VAL A 104 22.91 6.45 19.71
C VAL A 104 21.48 5.91 19.63
N ASP A 105 20.72 6.03 20.71
CA ASP A 105 19.33 5.61 20.71
C ASP A 105 18.53 6.35 19.63
N PHE A 106 17.76 5.59 18.84
CA PHE A 106 16.91 6.17 17.80
C PHE A 106 15.59 6.62 18.42
N GLU A 107 15.32 7.92 18.31
CA GLU A 107 14.07 8.53 18.72
C GLU A 107 13.32 9.01 17.47
N PRO A 108 12.10 8.53 17.20
CA PRO A 108 11.36 8.94 16.01
C PRO A 108 10.88 10.41 16.07
N GLY A 109 10.82 11.03 17.25
CA GLY A 109 10.31 12.39 17.43
C GLY A 109 8.87 12.51 16.91
N ASN A 110 8.60 13.58 16.15
CA ASN A 110 7.27 13.86 15.59
C ASN A 110 7.01 13.15 14.24
N ARG A 111 7.86 12.20 13.86
CA ARG A 111 7.69 11.47 12.59
C ARG A 111 6.41 10.63 12.63
N VAL A 112 5.67 10.63 11.53
CA VAL A 112 4.56 9.69 11.32
C VAL A 112 5.16 8.29 11.19
N GLU A 113 4.46 7.28 11.67
CA GLU A 113 4.86 5.90 11.43
C GLU A 113 4.84 5.61 9.91
N PRO A 114 5.91 5.02 9.36
CA PRO A 114 5.89 4.61 7.96
C PRO A 114 4.84 3.51 7.71
N GLU A 115 4.26 3.53 6.51
CA GLU A 115 3.36 2.45 6.06
C GLU A 115 4.14 1.15 5.82
N PHE A 116 5.40 1.27 5.40
CA PHE A 116 6.25 0.12 5.10
C PHE A 116 7.59 0.14 5.82
N TYR A 117 8.05 -1.05 6.18
CA TYR A 117 9.37 -1.28 6.74
C TYR A 117 10.20 -2.13 5.78
N LEU A 118 11.31 -1.59 5.30
CA LEU A 118 12.33 -2.35 4.58
C LEU A 118 13.31 -2.91 5.61
N ILE A 119 13.13 -4.17 5.98
CA ILE A 119 14.02 -4.86 6.91
C ILE A 119 15.22 -5.35 6.14
N TYR A 120 16.40 -4.86 6.49
CA TYR A 120 17.66 -5.24 5.86
C TYR A 120 18.50 -6.12 6.80
N PHE A 121 18.60 -7.40 6.47
CA PHE A 121 19.50 -8.35 7.11
C PHE A 121 20.85 -8.38 6.39
N GLY A 122 21.92 -8.11 7.12
CA GLY A 122 23.28 -8.07 6.58
C GLY A 122 24.35 -8.03 7.67
N ALA A 123 25.61 -8.11 7.27
CA ALA A 123 26.74 -8.15 8.20
C ALA A 123 28.00 -7.53 7.59
N HIS A 124 28.92 -7.08 8.45
CA HIS A 124 30.24 -6.57 8.08
C HIS A 124 31.04 -7.60 7.31
N TRP A 125 31.10 -8.84 7.80
CA TRP A 125 31.89 -9.92 7.23
C TRP A 125 31.39 -10.37 5.85
N CYS A 126 30.13 -10.06 5.51
CA CYS A 126 29.47 -10.46 4.26
C CYS A 126 29.92 -9.59 3.07
N GLY A 127 30.75 -10.17 2.19
CA GLY A 127 31.22 -9.50 0.96
C GLY A 127 30.10 -8.94 0.07
N PRO A 128 29.11 -9.75 -0.33
CA PRO A 128 27.97 -9.27 -1.14
C PRO A 128 27.15 -8.16 -0.45
N CYS A 129 27.04 -8.19 0.88
CA CYS A 129 26.35 -7.15 1.65
C CYS A 129 27.09 -5.81 1.55
N ARG A 130 28.42 -5.83 1.70
CA ARG A 130 29.28 -4.64 1.53
C ARG A 130 29.25 -4.09 0.10
N GLN A 131 29.05 -4.94 -0.90
CA GLN A 131 28.86 -4.51 -2.30
C GLN A 131 27.48 -3.86 -2.52
N PHE A 132 26.42 -4.40 -1.90
CA PHE A 132 25.06 -3.89 -2.04
C PHE A 132 24.81 -2.57 -1.29
N SER A 133 25.40 -2.39 -0.10
CA SER A 133 25.05 -1.28 0.79
C SER A 133 25.26 0.12 0.21
N PRO A 134 26.37 0.44 -0.49
CA PRO A 134 26.56 1.77 -1.08
C PRO A 134 25.45 2.15 -2.05
N ASP A 135 24.98 1.20 -2.85
CA ASP A 135 23.89 1.38 -3.80
C ASP A 135 22.55 1.54 -3.09
N PHE A 136 22.34 0.76 -2.02
CA PHE A 136 21.13 0.88 -1.21
C PHE A 136 21.03 2.22 -0.49
N VAL A 137 22.13 2.76 0.05
CA VAL A 137 22.17 4.11 0.63
C VAL A 137 21.79 5.18 -0.39
N ARG A 138 22.30 5.10 -1.62
CA ARG A 138 21.91 6.05 -2.68
C ARG A 138 20.40 5.97 -2.99
N GLN A 139 19.87 4.75 -3.15
CA GLN A 139 18.44 4.54 -3.42
C GLN A 139 17.57 5.01 -2.26
N TYR A 140 17.97 4.76 -1.01
CA TYR A 140 17.29 5.26 0.17
C TYR A 140 17.13 6.78 0.15
N HIS A 141 18.20 7.53 -0.14
CA HIS A 141 18.12 8.98 -0.20
C HIS A 141 17.19 9.47 -1.31
N ALA A 142 17.23 8.87 -2.50
CA ALA A 142 16.33 9.20 -3.60
C ALA A 142 14.85 8.91 -3.23
N LEU A 143 14.59 7.80 -2.56
CA LEU A 143 13.27 7.44 -2.08
C LEU A 143 12.80 8.39 -0.98
N LYS A 144 13.65 8.75 -0.02
CA LYS A 144 13.31 9.73 1.03
C LYS A 144 13.02 11.12 0.48
N GLN A 145 13.56 11.50 -0.68
CA GLN A 145 13.20 12.76 -1.34
C GLN A 145 11.80 12.75 -1.98
N SER A 146 11.34 11.57 -2.43
CA SER A 146 10.07 11.43 -3.17
C SER A 146 8.90 10.98 -2.30
N ILE A 147 9.17 10.13 -1.30
CA ILE A 147 8.17 9.48 -0.44
C ILE A 147 8.68 9.41 1.02
N PRO A 148 9.04 10.54 1.66
CA PRO A 148 9.77 10.59 2.94
C PRO A 148 9.13 9.78 4.07
N ASP A 149 7.80 9.81 4.14
CA ASP A 149 7.00 9.22 5.21
C ASP A 149 6.41 7.85 4.86
N LEU A 150 6.55 7.39 3.60
CA LEU A 150 5.91 6.14 3.17
C LEU A 150 6.61 4.90 3.74
N PHE A 151 7.92 4.98 3.98
CA PHE A 151 8.72 3.84 4.42
C PHE A 151 9.87 4.22 5.35
N GLU A 152 10.41 3.26 6.08
CA GLU A 152 11.73 3.37 6.71
C GLU A 152 12.52 2.06 6.54
N VAL A 153 13.85 2.17 6.45
CA VAL A 153 14.74 1.00 6.49
C VAL A 153 15.10 0.68 7.94
N ILE A 154 15.04 -0.59 8.32
CA ILE A 154 15.54 -1.06 9.63
C ILE A 154 16.64 -2.08 9.36
N PHE A 155 17.86 -1.78 9.80
CA PHE A 155 18.96 -2.73 9.72
C PHE A 155 18.90 -3.75 10.86
N VAL A 156 19.00 -5.03 10.52
CA VAL A 156 19.10 -6.14 11.46
C VAL A 156 20.45 -6.83 11.18
N SER A 157 21.39 -6.64 12.11
CA SER A 157 22.74 -7.16 11.94
C SER A 157 22.77 -8.69 12.09
N SER A 158 23.54 -9.35 11.22
CA SER A 158 23.94 -10.75 11.32
C SER A 158 25.42 -10.88 11.70
N ASP A 159 25.98 -9.85 12.33
CA ASP A 159 27.34 -9.86 12.87
C ASP A 159 27.42 -10.64 14.17
N GLU A 160 28.63 -10.95 14.61
CA GLU A 160 28.87 -11.64 15.89
C GLU A 160 29.02 -10.67 17.07
N THR A 161 29.31 -9.39 16.79
CA THR A 161 29.53 -8.36 17.82
C THR A 161 28.86 -7.03 17.49
N ASP A 162 28.56 -6.25 18.54
CA ASP A 162 28.08 -4.86 18.42
C ASP A 162 29.12 -3.94 17.75
N LYS A 163 30.41 -4.22 17.95
CA LYS A 163 31.52 -3.52 17.29
C LYS A 163 31.50 -3.73 15.79
N ASP A 164 31.24 -4.94 15.31
CA ASP A 164 31.18 -5.25 13.88
C ASP A 164 29.94 -4.60 13.24
N GLN A 165 28.79 -4.64 13.93
CA GLN A 165 27.59 -3.89 13.53
C GLN A 165 27.90 -2.39 13.35
N LEU A 166 28.51 -1.74 14.34
CA LEU A 166 28.88 -0.33 14.27
C LEU A 166 29.88 -0.07 13.13
N THR A 167 30.89 -0.93 12.99
CA THR A 167 31.92 -0.81 11.95
C THR A 167 31.27 -0.82 10.57
N TYR A 168 30.36 -1.77 10.33
CA TYR A 168 29.66 -1.87 9.07
C TYR A 168 28.76 -0.68 8.78
N MET A 169 27.92 -0.28 9.74
CA MET A 169 27.04 0.86 9.57
C MET A 169 27.82 2.14 9.24
N ARG A 170 28.99 2.32 9.87
CA ARG A 170 29.88 3.45 9.59
C ARG A 170 30.50 3.38 8.20
N GLU A 171 31.11 2.26 7.85
CA GLU A 171 31.79 2.09 6.56
C GLU A 171 30.82 2.19 5.38
N ALA A 172 29.62 1.62 5.53
CA ALA A 172 28.55 1.71 4.55
C ALA A 172 27.81 3.07 4.59
N LYS A 173 28.06 3.91 5.60
CA LYS A 173 27.39 5.20 5.83
C LYS A 173 25.87 5.07 5.88
N MET A 174 25.37 4.08 6.64
CA MET A 174 23.94 3.78 6.74
C MET A 174 23.20 4.96 7.41
N PRO A 175 22.23 5.60 6.74
CA PRO A 175 21.48 6.74 7.28
C PRO A 175 20.26 6.32 8.11
N TRP A 176 19.94 5.03 8.14
CA TRP A 176 18.74 4.49 8.76
C TRP A 176 19.03 3.83 10.12
N PRO A 177 18.01 3.67 10.98
CA PRO A 177 18.16 2.98 12.25
C PRO A 177 18.42 1.47 12.08
N ALA A 178 19.02 0.89 13.11
CA ALA A 178 19.28 -0.53 13.26
C ALA A 178 18.73 -1.05 14.59
N VAL A 179 18.36 -2.33 14.65
CA VAL A 179 18.10 -3.00 15.92
C VAL A 179 19.41 -3.06 16.70
N LYS A 180 19.39 -2.59 17.96
CA LYS A 180 20.55 -2.68 18.87
C LYS A 180 21.00 -4.14 18.96
N PHE A 181 22.29 -4.43 18.76
CA PHE A 181 22.85 -5.79 18.80
C PHE A 181 22.31 -6.67 19.93
N ARG A 182 22.34 -6.16 21.17
CA ARG A 182 21.83 -6.85 22.39
C ARG A 182 20.31 -7.09 22.42
N ARG A 183 19.57 -6.65 21.41
CA ARG A 183 18.10 -6.73 21.31
C ARG A 183 17.63 -7.54 20.10
N LEU A 184 18.54 -8.13 19.30
CA LEU A 184 18.19 -8.92 18.12
C LEU A 184 17.16 -10.02 18.46
N GLU A 185 17.45 -10.87 19.44
CA GLU A 185 16.52 -11.94 19.89
C GLU A 185 15.15 -11.43 20.37
N SER A 186 15.03 -10.15 20.73
CA SER A 186 13.78 -9.56 21.20
C SER A 186 12.88 -9.00 20.08
N VAL A 187 13.29 -9.15 18.82
CA VAL A 187 12.50 -8.74 17.64
C VAL A 187 12.13 -9.94 16.74
N ALA A 188 11.91 -11.11 17.34
CA ALA A 188 11.55 -12.37 16.66
C ALA A 188 10.39 -12.24 15.65
N ALA A 189 9.42 -11.34 15.89
CA ALA A 189 8.32 -11.08 14.96
C ALA A 189 8.77 -10.49 13.61
N ILE A 190 9.95 -9.87 13.55
CA ILE A 190 10.61 -9.37 12.34
C ILE A 190 11.67 -10.38 11.86
N GLU A 191 12.45 -10.96 12.77
CA GLU A 191 13.51 -11.93 12.42
C GLU A 191 12.97 -13.21 11.78
N ARG A 192 11.71 -13.58 12.02
CA ARG A 192 11.06 -14.70 11.31
C ARG A 192 11.07 -14.55 9.78
N TRP A 193 11.29 -13.34 9.27
CA TRP A 193 11.40 -13.03 7.84
C TRP A 193 12.86 -13.02 7.35
N ALA A 194 13.83 -13.36 8.18
CA ALA A 194 15.20 -13.53 7.72
C ALA A 194 15.27 -14.70 6.73
N GLY A 195 15.84 -14.46 5.54
CA GLY A 195 16.14 -15.51 4.57
C GLY A 195 17.30 -16.40 5.01
N PRO A 196 17.53 -17.55 4.35
CA PRO A 196 18.62 -18.48 4.68
C PRO A 196 20.03 -17.93 4.41
N GLY A 197 20.14 -16.74 3.81
CA GLY A 197 21.40 -16.06 3.53
C GLY A 197 21.24 -14.55 3.42
N ILE A 198 22.37 -13.85 3.39
CA ILE A 198 22.47 -12.39 3.32
C ILE A 198 23.28 -11.95 2.08
N PRO A 199 23.01 -10.76 1.51
CA PRO A 199 22.06 -9.75 1.95
C PRO A 199 20.60 -10.16 1.71
N CYS A 200 19.75 -9.93 2.70
CA CYS A 200 18.32 -10.16 2.56
C CYS A 200 17.57 -8.88 2.93
N VAL A 201 16.75 -8.39 2.01
CA VAL A 201 15.79 -7.31 2.25
C VAL A 201 14.38 -7.89 2.18
N VAL A 202 13.52 -7.46 3.09
CA VAL A 202 12.09 -7.80 3.13
C VAL A 202 11.28 -6.52 3.29
N LEU A 203 10.20 -6.38 2.53
CA LEU A 203 9.22 -5.31 2.70
C LEU A 203 8.07 -5.83 3.55
N LEU A 204 7.83 -5.20 4.70
CA LEU A 204 6.69 -5.48 5.58
C LEU A 204 5.74 -4.28 5.64
N ASN A 205 4.45 -4.53 5.84
CA ASN A 205 3.52 -3.49 6.30
C ASN A 205 3.62 -3.28 7.82
N ARG A 206 2.82 -2.34 8.35
CA ARG A 206 2.74 -2.00 9.79
C ARG A 206 2.36 -3.19 10.70
N ASP A 207 1.62 -4.15 10.19
CA ASP A 207 1.20 -5.35 10.91
C ASP A 207 2.23 -6.49 10.84
N GLY A 208 3.32 -6.30 10.08
CA GLY A 208 4.39 -7.27 9.92
C GLY A 208 4.10 -8.33 8.86
N GLU A 209 3.10 -8.10 8.01
CA GLU A 209 2.81 -8.94 6.86
C GLU A 209 3.78 -8.62 5.73
N MET A 210 4.36 -9.66 5.14
CA MET A 210 5.37 -9.54 4.08
C MET A 210 4.72 -9.24 2.73
N LEU A 211 5.25 -8.26 2.01
CA LEU A 211 4.83 -7.93 0.63
C LEU A 211 5.84 -8.45 -0.39
N PHE A 212 7.13 -8.23 -0.12
CA PHE A 212 8.22 -8.62 -1.00
C PHE A 212 9.38 -9.17 -0.18
N HIS A 213 10.06 -10.17 -0.74
CA HIS A 213 11.17 -10.84 -0.08
C HIS A 213 12.31 -11.08 -1.08
N SER A 214 13.55 -11.09 -0.60
CA SER A 214 14.74 -11.41 -1.42
C SER A 214 14.80 -12.88 -1.87
N TYR A 215 13.79 -13.66 -1.51
CA TYR A 215 13.62 -15.06 -1.84
C TYR A 215 12.19 -15.28 -2.32
N LYS A 216 12.01 -16.17 -3.29
CA LYS A 216 10.71 -16.68 -3.73
C LYS A 216 10.71 -18.20 -3.49
N GLY A 217 10.06 -18.63 -2.42
CA GLY A 217 10.30 -19.96 -1.86
C GLY A 217 11.79 -20.12 -1.51
N GLU A 218 12.42 -21.17 -2.03
CA GLU A 218 13.85 -21.43 -1.80
C GLU A 218 14.78 -20.66 -2.76
N THR A 219 14.23 -20.01 -3.80
CA THR A 219 15.03 -19.32 -4.81
C THR A 219 15.44 -17.93 -4.34
N TYR A 220 16.74 -17.65 -4.25
CA TYR A 220 17.25 -16.30 -4.01
C TYR A 220 17.09 -15.41 -5.25
N VAL A 221 16.31 -14.33 -5.13
CA VAL A 221 16.09 -13.33 -6.20
C VAL A 221 16.81 -12.00 -5.92
N GLY A 222 17.36 -11.85 -4.71
CA GLY A 222 18.19 -10.72 -4.32
C GLY A 222 17.44 -9.50 -3.78
N PRO A 223 18.11 -8.64 -3.01
CA PRO A 223 17.50 -7.47 -2.36
C PRO A 223 17.08 -6.39 -3.36
N GLN A 224 17.78 -6.25 -4.50
CA GLN A 224 17.39 -5.27 -5.51
C GLN A 224 15.98 -5.55 -6.06
N LYS A 225 15.58 -6.82 -6.19
CA LYS A 225 14.23 -7.17 -6.66
C LYS A 225 13.16 -6.63 -5.73
N VAL A 226 13.41 -6.60 -4.42
CA VAL A 226 12.50 -6.02 -3.43
C VAL A 226 12.40 -4.52 -3.58
N LEU A 227 13.52 -3.83 -3.80
CA LEU A 227 13.54 -2.38 -4.02
C LEU A 227 12.79 -2.00 -5.30
N ASP A 228 13.02 -2.72 -6.40
CA ASP A 228 12.33 -2.47 -7.67
C ASP A 228 10.81 -2.66 -7.53
N SER A 229 10.39 -3.74 -6.88
CA SER A 229 8.98 -4.00 -6.58
C SER A 229 8.37 -2.94 -5.66
N PHE A 230 9.10 -2.49 -4.63
CA PHE A 230 8.65 -1.41 -3.75
C PHE A 230 8.48 -0.08 -4.51
N VAL A 231 9.40 0.27 -5.40
CA VAL A 231 9.29 1.47 -6.25
C VAL A 231 8.04 1.42 -7.13
N ILE A 232 7.75 0.27 -7.73
CA ILE A 232 6.55 0.08 -8.55
C ILE A 232 5.28 0.25 -7.70
N LEU A 233 5.24 -0.37 -6.51
CA LEU A 233 4.11 -0.24 -5.58
C LEU A 233 3.92 1.22 -5.15
N ALA A 234 4.99 1.89 -4.72
CA ALA A 234 4.93 3.29 -4.29
C ALA A 234 4.45 4.22 -5.41
N ARG A 235 4.90 4.03 -6.65
CA ARG A 235 4.41 4.78 -7.81
C ARG A 235 2.94 4.53 -8.08
N SER A 236 2.48 3.28 -7.96
CA SER A 236 1.05 2.96 -8.06
C SER A 236 0.25 3.69 -7.00
N MET A 237 0.72 3.70 -5.74
CA MET A 237 0.06 4.41 -4.64
C MET A 237 0.06 5.93 -4.80
N ALA A 238 1.05 6.51 -5.48
CA ALA A 238 1.11 7.95 -5.74
C ALA A 238 0.10 8.42 -6.83
N ASN A 239 -0.39 7.51 -7.69
CA ASN A 239 -1.36 7.87 -8.73
C ASN A 239 -2.78 8.00 -8.16
N ALA A 240 -3.07 9.14 -7.54
CA ALA A 240 -4.35 9.40 -6.87
C ALA A 240 -5.57 9.21 -7.79
N ALA A 241 -5.49 9.61 -9.06
CA ALA A 241 -6.60 9.50 -10.00
C ALA A 241 -6.92 8.03 -10.34
N GLU A 242 -5.92 7.21 -10.64
CA GLU A 242 -6.14 5.79 -10.88
C GLU A 242 -6.57 5.04 -9.62
N ASN A 243 -5.98 5.38 -8.46
CA ASN A 243 -6.35 4.78 -7.18
C ASN A 243 -7.79 5.09 -6.81
N GLN A 244 -8.22 6.35 -7.00
CA GLN A 244 -9.61 6.72 -6.78
C GLN A 244 -10.53 5.89 -7.68
N ARG A 245 -10.19 5.73 -8.96
CA ARG A 245 -10.96 4.93 -9.93
C ARG A 245 -11.04 3.46 -9.56
N SER A 246 -9.94 2.82 -9.14
CA SER A 246 -9.96 1.42 -8.71
C SER A 246 -10.83 1.19 -7.48
N MET A 247 -11.02 2.24 -6.66
CA MET A 247 -11.85 2.19 -5.47
C MET A 247 -13.35 2.40 -5.73
N HIS A 248 -13.72 2.80 -6.96
CA HIS A 248 -15.07 3.24 -7.31
C HIS A 248 -16.16 2.24 -6.94
N ARG A 249 -16.03 0.97 -7.31
CA ARG A 249 -17.08 -0.04 -7.03
C ARG A 249 -17.30 -0.27 -5.53
N PHE A 250 -16.25 -0.17 -4.71
CA PHE A 250 -16.37 -0.28 -3.26
C PHE A 250 -17.03 0.97 -2.67
N ALA A 251 -16.70 2.15 -3.22
CA ALA A 251 -17.36 3.40 -2.85
C ALA A 251 -18.85 3.40 -3.23
N VAL A 252 -19.20 2.84 -4.39
CA VAL A 252 -20.61 2.63 -4.80
C VAL A 252 -21.33 1.73 -3.82
N TYR A 253 -20.74 0.58 -3.45
CA TYR A 253 -21.32 -0.31 -2.45
C TYR A 253 -21.58 0.42 -1.13
N ASN A 254 -20.57 1.10 -0.57
CA ASN A 254 -20.70 1.85 0.69
C ASN A 254 -21.72 2.99 0.58
N HIS A 255 -21.82 3.66 -0.58
CA HIS A 255 -22.81 4.69 -0.83
C HIS A 255 -24.25 4.15 -0.77
N VAL A 256 -24.48 2.99 -1.40
CA VAL A 256 -25.79 2.32 -1.39
C VAL A 256 -26.15 1.83 0.01
N GLN A 257 -25.23 1.19 0.72
CA GLN A 257 -25.46 0.73 2.09
C GLN A 257 -25.73 1.91 3.04
N GLY A 258 -25.01 3.02 2.87
CA GLY A 258 -25.21 4.24 3.66
C GLY A 258 -26.56 4.91 3.49
N ALA A 259 -27.30 4.62 2.41
CA ALA A 259 -28.67 5.09 2.24
C ALA A 259 -29.67 4.33 3.13
N ALA A 260 -29.29 3.19 3.73
CA ALA A 260 -30.08 2.43 4.71
C ALA A 260 -31.54 2.15 4.29
N GLY A 261 -31.75 1.77 3.03
CA GLY A 261 -33.10 1.53 2.48
C GLY A 261 -33.85 2.79 2.03
N GLY A 262 -33.25 3.97 2.22
CA GLY A 262 -33.76 5.27 1.77
C GLY A 262 -33.27 5.69 0.39
N ASN A 263 -33.20 7.00 0.17
CA ASN A 263 -32.80 7.61 -1.09
C ASN A 263 -31.48 8.36 -0.96
N ALA A 264 -30.67 8.37 -2.02
CA ALA A 264 -29.46 9.18 -2.11
C ALA A 264 -29.35 9.83 -3.49
N SER A 265 -28.92 11.08 -3.51
CA SER A 265 -28.62 11.79 -4.75
C SER A 265 -27.30 11.30 -5.34
N PRO A 266 -27.20 11.23 -6.68
CA PRO A 266 -25.96 10.89 -7.36
C PRO A 266 -24.89 11.95 -7.07
N LYS A 267 -23.63 11.52 -6.93
CA LYS A 267 -22.50 12.41 -6.60
C LYS A 267 -21.33 12.19 -7.56
N PRO A 268 -20.66 13.25 -8.03
CA PRO A 268 -19.37 13.11 -8.70
C PRO A 268 -18.40 12.27 -7.86
N TYR A 269 -17.69 11.35 -8.51
CA TYR A 269 -16.69 10.53 -7.84
C TYR A 269 -15.31 10.70 -8.48
N ALA A 270 -15.15 10.36 -9.77
CA ALA A 270 -13.92 10.61 -10.51
C ALA A 270 -14.26 11.28 -11.84
N MET A 271 -14.09 12.60 -11.89
CA MET A 271 -14.35 13.43 -13.07
C MET A 271 -13.12 14.26 -13.38
N GLY A 272 -12.93 14.58 -14.66
CA GLY A 272 -11.86 15.47 -15.12
C GLY A 272 -11.83 15.54 -16.64
N LEU A 273 -11.43 16.70 -17.16
CA LEU A 273 -11.09 16.91 -18.55
C LEU A 273 -9.64 17.34 -18.62
N ASN A 274 -8.91 16.86 -19.62
CA ASN A 274 -7.63 17.44 -19.96
C ASN A 274 -7.87 18.70 -20.79
N LEU A 275 -7.98 19.87 -20.13
CA LEU A 275 -8.34 21.13 -20.79
C LEU A 275 -7.34 21.57 -21.86
N ASP A 276 -6.08 21.13 -21.79
CA ASP A 276 -5.07 21.37 -22.83
C ASP A 276 -5.47 20.81 -24.19
N GLU A 277 -6.31 19.78 -24.21
CA GLU A 277 -6.78 19.15 -25.44
C GLU A 277 -8.05 19.82 -26.01
N TYR A 278 -8.53 20.89 -25.37
CA TYR A 278 -9.72 21.65 -25.72
C TYR A 278 -9.45 23.14 -25.98
N GLN A 279 -8.21 23.51 -26.33
CA GLN A 279 -7.83 24.90 -26.60
C GLN A 279 -8.65 25.55 -27.73
N THR A 280 -9.17 24.75 -28.67
CA THR A 280 -10.01 25.21 -29.79
C THR A 280 -11.48 25.32 -29.45
N LEU A 281 -11.89 24.98 -28.23
CA LEU A 281 -13.27 25.07 -27.78
C LEU A 281 -13.70 26.55 -27.69
N GLU A 282 -14.71 26.91 -28.47
CA GLU A 282 -15.21 28.29 -28.53
C GLU A 282 -16.05 28.66 -27.29
N ALA A 283 -16.77 27.69 -26.72
CA ALA A 283 -17.61 27.89 -25.55
C ALA A 283 -16.78 27.96 -24.25
N SER A 284 -16.97 29.04 -23.47
CA SER A 284 -16.40 29.18 -22.12
C SER A 284 -17.19 28.43 -21.05
N THR A 285 -18.43 28.05 -21.36
CA THR A 285 -19.29 27.25 -20.50
C THR A 285 -20.03 26.19 -21.33
N LEU A 286 -20.07 24.96 -20.83
CA LEU A 286 -20.84 23.86 -21.40
C LEU A 286 -21.73 23.24 -20.34
N THR A 287 -22.87 22.69 -20.74
CA THR A 287 -23.65 21.78 -19.89
C THR A 287 -23.59 20.39 -20.49
N ALA A 288 -23.01 19.45 -19.75
CA ALA A 288 -23.04 18.04 -20.09
C ALA A 288 -24.34 17.41 -19.57
N THR A 289 -25.13 16.82 -20.46
CA THR A 289 -26.26 15.97 -20.10
C THR A 289 -25.83 14.51 -20.19
N LEU A 290 -25.74 13.84 -19.05
CA LEU A 290 -25.17 12.50 -18.92
C LEU A 290 -26.25 11.47 -18.59
N GLN A 291 -26.18 10.28 -19.18
CA GLN A 291 -26.82 9.07 -18.67
C GLN A 291 -25.82 8.32 -17.80
N VAL A 292 -26.18 8.07 -16.55
CA VAL A 292 -25.36 7.32 -15.60
C VAL A 292 -26.10 6.07 -15.20
N ASP A 293 -25.46 4.91 -15.31
CA ASP A 293 -26.05 3.62 -14.94
C ASP A 293 -26.10 3.39 -13.42
N ALA A 294 -26.66 2.26 -12.98
CA ALA A 294 -26.72 1.89 -11.57
C ALA A 294 -25.35 1.57 -10.95
N ALA A 295 -24.33 1.31 -11.76
CA ALA A 295 -22.95 1.17 -11.30
C ALA A 295 -22.24 2.53 -11.19
N GLY A 296 -22.88 3.64 -11.57
CA GLY A 296 -22.29 4.97 -11.52
C GLY A 296 -21.37 5.28 -12.70
N ARG A 297 -21.50 4.56 -13.82
CA ARG A 297 -20.71 4.79 -15.05
C ARG A 297 -21.51 5.63 -16.04
N VAL A 298 -20.84 6.53 -16.75
CA VAL A 298 -21.46 7.28 -17.85
C VAL A 298 -21.62 6.36 -19.06
N THR A 299 -22.85 6.20 -19.53
CA THR A 299 -23.18 5.36 -20.71
C THR A 299 -23.49 6.18 -21.95
N ASP A 300 -23.87 7.45 -21.77
CA ASP A 300 -24.16 8.37 -22.86
C ASP A 300 -23.95 9.82 -22.38
N ALA A 301 -23.55 10.70 -23.30
CA ALA A 301 -23.25 12.10 -23.01
C ALA A 301 -23.61 13.00 -24.20
N SER A 302 -24.17 14.18 -23.89
CA SER A 302 -24.45 15.23 -24.87
C SER A 302 -24.13 16.61 -24.28
N PHE A 303 -23.78 17.57 -25.12
CA PHE A 303 -23.27 18.87 -24.68
C PHE A 303 -24.06 20.03 -25.28
N ALA A 304 -24.31 21.05 -24.46
CA ALA A 304 -24.95 22.29 -24.87
C ALA A 304 -24.09 23.51 -24.44
N PRO A 305 -23.85 24.50 -25.33
CA PRO A 305 -24.21 24.50 -26.74
C PRO A 305 -23.49 23.39 -27.54
N PRO A 306 -24.02 22.97 -28.70
CA PRO A 306 -23.37 21.98 -29.55
C PRO A 306 -21.97 22.43 -29.97
N GLN A 307 -21.04 21.47 -30.05
CA GLN A 307 -19.66 21.71 -30.49
C GLN A 307 -19.43 21.14 -31.88
N GLY A 308 -18.34 21.56 -32.53
CA GLY A 308 -17.88 20.91 -33.77
C GLY A 308 -17.70 19.40 -33.55
N ALA A 309 -18.00 18.60 -34.57
CA ALA A 309 -18.11 17.14 -34.45
C ALA A 309 -16.89 16.47 -33.77
N VAL A 310 -15.67 16.92 -34.11
CA VAL A 310 -14.42 16.41 -33.53
C VAL A 310 -14.34 16.67 -32.03
N ILE A 311 -14.59 17.91 -31.62
CA ILE A 311 -14.59 18.31 -30.21
C ILE A 311 -15.69 17.58 -29.44
N ASN A 312 -16.88 17.47 -30.04
CA ASN A 312 -18.00 16.79 -29.41
C ASN A 312 -17.70 15.30 -29.16
N GLN A 313 -17.15 14.60 -30.15
CA GLN A 313 -16.76 13.18 -29.96
C GLN A 313 -15.73 13.04 -28.85
N LYS A 314 -14.74 13.94 -28.82
CA LYS A 314 -13.72 13.94 -27.77
C LYS A 314 -14.29 14.16 -26.37
N LEU A 315 -15.24 15.10 -26.22
CA LEU A 315 -15.94 15.32 -24.97
C LEU A 315 -16.75 14.08 -24.54
N VAL A 316 -17.40 13.39 -25.49
CA VAL A 316 -18.08 12.12 -25.22
C VAL A 316 -17.08 11.07 -24.74
N ASP A 317 -15.95 10.91 -25.42
CA ASP A 317 -14.92 9.93 -25.05
C ASP A 317 -14.35 10.21 -23.66
N ASP A 318 -14.07 11.48 -23.33
CA ASP A 318 -13.55 11.85 -22.01
C ASP A 318 -14.57 11.66 -20.90
N THR A 319 -15.83 12.07 -21.13
CA THR A 319 -16.91 11.91 -20.15
C THR A 319 -17.34 10.47 -19.97
N SER A 320 -17.15 9.59 -20.96
CA SER A 320 -17.37 8.15 -20.81
C SER A 320 -16.50 7.54 -19.70
N ARG A 321 -15.35 8.16 -19.41
CA ARG A 321 -14.46 7.77 -18.32
C ARG A 321 -14.88 8.37 -16.98
N TRP A 322 -15.89 9.23 -16.89
CA TRP A 322 -16.31 9.78 -15.61
C TRP A 322 -17.06 8.74 -14.78
N LEU A 323 -16.84 8.81 -13.47
CA LEU A 323 -17.46 7.93 -12.51
C LEU A 323 -18.23 8.76 -11.47
N PHE A 324 -19.38 8.24 -11.07
CA PHE A 324 -20.28 8.81 -10.09
C PHE A 324 -20.60 7.78 -9.01
N LEU A 325 -20.96 8.24 -7.82
CA LEU A 325 -21.80 7.45 -6.93
C LEU A 325 -23.24 7.52 -7.48
N PRO A 326 -23.92 6.39 -7.70
CA PRO A 326 -25.19 6.35 -8.41
C PRO A 326 -26.31 6.99 -7.57
N ARG A 327 -27.42 7.31 -8.23
CA ARG A 327 -28.65 7.62 -7.51
C ARG A 327 -29.13 6.37 -6.79
N VAL A 328 -29.57 6.50 -5.54
CA VAL A 328 -30.20 5.42 -4.78
C VAL A 328 -31.68 5.73 -4.57
N LYS A 329 -32.54 4.76 -4.87
CA LYS A 329 -33.98 4.80 -4.60
C LYS A 329 -34.38 3.58 -3.80
N ASN A 330 -34.98 3.78 -2.62
CA ASN A 330 -35.42 2.71 -1.74
C ASN A 330 -34.32 1.64 -1.48
N GLY A 331 -33.09 2.09 -1.25
CA GLY A 331 -31.93 1.23 -1.01
C GLY A 331 -31.33 0.56 -2.26
N VAL A 332 -31.84 0.85 -3.47
CA VAL A 332 -31.35 0.25 -4.72
C VAL A 332 -30.72 1.33 -5.59
N ALA A 333 -29.51 1.07 -6.09
CA ALA A 333 -28.88 1.93 -7.08
C ALA A 333 -29.66 1.89 -8.40
N VAL A 334 -29.91 3.06 -9.00
CA VAL A 334 -30.70 3.19 -10.22
C VAL A 334 -30.00 4.12 -11.22
N ALA A 335 -30.23 3.84 -12.51
CA ALA A 335 -29.78 4.75 -13.56
C ALA A 335 -30.44 6.13 -13.41
N THR A 336 -29.70 7.17 -13.79
CA THR A 336 -30.14 8.57 -13.65
C THR A 336 -29.60 9.41 -14.78
N ARG A 337 -30.41 10.38 -15.21
CA ARG A 337 -29.97 11.47 -16.08
C ARG A 337 -29.45 12.62 -15.22
N LEU A 338 -28.29 13.18 -15.57
CA LEU A 338 -27.65 14.30 -14.87
C LEU A 338 -27.41 15.46 -15.83
N GLN A 339 -27.43 16.67 -15.29
CA GLN A 339 -26.90 17.86 -15.94
C GLN A 339 -25.73 18.37 -15.12
N VAL A 340 -24.56 18.47 -15.75
CA VAL A 340 -23.31 18.88 -15.12
C VAL A 340 -22.82 20.14 -15.84
N PRO A 341 -22.84 21.31 -15.18
CA PRO A 341 -22.23 22.52 -15.74
C PRO A 341 -20.70 22.37 -15.71
N LEU A 342 -20.06 22.73 -16.82
CA LEU A 342 -18.62 22.69 -17.04
C LEU A 342 -18.15 24.11 -17.35
N ALA A 343 -17.33 24.65 -16.47
CA ALA A 343 -16.62 25.89 -16.71
C ALA A 343 -15.28 25.56 -17.40
N ILE A 344 -15.07 26.13 -18.58
CA ILE A 344 -13.82 25.97 -19.33
C ILE A 344 -13.02 27.24 -19.07
N HIS A 345 -12.13 27.18 -18.08
CA HIS A 345 -11.20 28.27 -17.81
C HIS A 345 -10.00 28.11 -18.73
N ARG A 346 -9.77 29.11 -19.59
CA ARG A 346 -8.62 29.17 -20.50
C ARG A 346 -7.37 29.67 -19.79
#